data_AF-A0A0F9MB43-F1
#
_entry.id   AF-A0A0F9MB43-F1
#
_cell.length_a   1.000
_cell.length_b   1.000
_cell.length_c   1.000
_cell.angle_alpha   90.00
_cell.angle_beta   90.00
_cell.angle_gamma   90.00
#
_symmetry.space_group_name_H-M   'P 1'
#
loop_
_entity.id
_entity.type
_entity.pdbx_description
1 polymer ?
#
loop_
_entity_poly.entity_id
_entity_poly.type
_entity_poly.pdbx_seq_one_letter_code
_entity_poly.pdbx_strand_id
1 'polypeptide(L)'
;MNDGDPRLHGLLDEIGELHDRKQVDYGRTGDPFANVRASEDFGVPAWVGTMIRANDKMRRVQSMALKGSLENESLEDSLMDLAVYSLIAIILYREGNG
;
A
#
# COMPACT_ATOMS: atom_id res chain seq x y z
N MET A 1 0.92 15.72 28.08
CA MET A 1 1.10 14.62 27.10
C MET A 1 1.75 15.24 25.89
N ASN A 2 2.76 14.60 25.30
CA ASN A 2 3.21 14.99 23.97
C ASN A 2 2.23 14.33 23.01
N ASP A 3 1.17 15.05 22.68
CA ASP A 3 0.24 14.60 21.65
C ASP A 3 1.01 14.56 20.31
N GLY A 4 0.77 13.52 19.50
CA GLY A 4 1.41 13.36 18.20
C GLY A 4 1.10 14.52 17.25
N ASP A 5 1.78 14.57 16.09
CA ASP A 5 1.51 15.61 15.09
C ASP A 5 0.09 15.42 14.52
N PRO A 6 -0.82 16.41 14.65
CA PRO A 6 -2.19 16.27 14.15
C PRO A 6 -2.25 16.07 12.63
N ARG A 7 -1.24 16.52 11.88
CA ARG A 7 -1.15 16.29 10.43
C ARG A 7 -0.89 14.82 10.12
N LEU A 8 -0.10 14.13 10.95
CA LEU A 8 0.12 12.69 10.82
C LEU A 8 -1.20 11.93 11.02
N HIS A 9 -1.99 12.30 12.02
CA HIS A 9 -3.29 11.67 12.24
C HIS A 9 -4.25 11.93 11.06
N GLY A 10 -4.26 13.13 10.49
CA GLY A 10 -5.00 13.40 9.25
C GLY A 10 -4.57 12.48 8.10
N LEU A 11 -3.26 12.25 7.92
CA LEU A 11 -2.77 11.29 6.92
C LEU A 11 -3.22 9.84 7.20
N LEU A 12 -3.40 9.45 8.47
CA LEU A 12 -3.92 8.12 8.82
C LEU A 12 -5.39 7.97 8.38
N ASP A 13 -6.19 9.02 8.52
CA ASP A 13 -7.58 9.03 8.03
C ASP A 13 -7.59 8.96 6.50
N GLU A 14 -6.75 9.76 5.83
CA GLU A 14 -6.64 9.78 4.37
C GLU A 14 -6.19 8.45 3.76
N ILE A 15 -5.24 7.72 4.37
CA ILE A 15 -4.84 6.40 3.86
C ILE A 15 -5.95 5.35 4.03
N GLY A 16 -6.81 5.49 5.04
CA GLY A 16 -7.99 4.65 5.22
C GLY A 16 -8.99 4.85 4.09
N GLU A 17 -9.33 6.10 3.80
CA GLU A 17 -10.22 6.45 2.68
C GLU A 17 -9.62 6.07 1.32
N LEU A 18 -8.31 6.25 1.15
CA LEU A 18 -7.59 5.81 -0.04
C LEU A 18 -7.69 4.29 -0.23
N HIS A 19 -7.52 3.54 0.85
CA HIS A 19 -7.67 2.09 0.84
C HIS A 19 -9.06 1.67 0.38
N ASP A 20 -10.11 2.22 0.99
CA ASP A 20 -11.51 1.93 0.68
C ASP A 20 -11.84 2.22 -0.79
N ARG A 21 -11.40 3.36 -1.32
CA ARG A 21 -11.58 3.70 -2.74
C ARG A 21 -10.92 2.68 -3.67
N LYS A 22 -9.68 2.27 -3.37
CA LYS A 22 -8.95 1.30 -4.21
C LYS A 22 -9.54 -0.11 -4.14
N GLN A 23 -10.27 -0.44 -3.08
CA GLN A 23 -10.96 -1.73 -2.99
C GLN A 23 -12.04 -1.88 -4.07
N VAL A 24 -12.64 -0.79 -4.52
CA VAL A 24 -13.66 -0.83 -5.58
C VAL A 24 -13.05 -1.34 -6.89
N ASP A 25 -11.79 -1.01 -7.16
CA ASP A 25 -11.11 -1.40 -8.40
C ASP A 25 -10.52 -2.82 -8.33
N TYR A 26 -10.09 -3.27 -7.14
CA TYR A 26 -9.24 -4.45 -6.98
C TYR A 26 -9.80 -5.54 -6.06
N GLY A 27 -10.77 -5.20 -5.20
CA GLY A 27 -11.38 -6.12 -4.27
C GLY A 27 -12.32 -7.09 -4.98
N ARG A 28 -12.49 -8.28 -4.39
CA ARG A 28 -13.60 -9.17 -4.73
C ARG A 28 -14.59 -9.17 -3.58
N THR A 29 -15.86 -9.49 -3.85
CA THR A 29 -16.87 -9.65 -2.81
C THR A 29 -16.36 -10.60 -1.72
N GLY A 30 -16.14 -10.07 -0.50
CA GLY A 30 -15.66 -10.84 0.64
C GLY A 30 -14.14 -10.98 0.76
N ASP A 31 -13.35 -10.51 -0.20
CA ASP A 31 -11.87 -10.48 -0.12
C ASP A 31 -11.31 -9.11 -0.57
N PRO A 32 -11.10 -8.18 0.39
CA PRO A 32 -10.47 -6.87 0.15
C PRO A 32 -9.06 -6.94 -0.47
N PHE A 33 -8.36 -8.07 -0.33
CA PHE A 33 -6.95 -8.22 -0.70
C PHE A 33 -6.74 -9.22 -1.85
N ALA A 34 -7.80 -9.57 -2.58
CA ALA A 34 -7.76 -10.57 -3.65
C ALA A 34 -6.65 -10.30 -4.69
N ASN A 35 -6.39 -9.03 -5.01
CA ASN A 35 -5.37 -8.63 -5.98
C ASN A 35 -3.92 -8.96 -5.56
N VAL A 36 -3.63 -8.94 -4.26
CA VAL A 36 -2.30 -9.26 -3.70
C VAL A 36 -2.22 -10.72 -3.28
N ARG A 37 -3.32 -11.33 -2.83
CA ARG A 37 -3.41 -12.79 -2.59
C ARG A 37 -3.25 -13.62 -3.85
N ALA A 38 -3.58 -13.09 -5.03
CA ALA A 38 -3.31 -13.75 -6.30
C ALA A 38 -1.83 -14.15 -6.52
N SER A 39 -0.89 -13.60 -5.74
CA SER A 39 0.50 -14.07 -5.74
C SER A 39 0.67 -15.49 -5.17
N GLU A 40 -0.27 -15.96 -4.35
CA GLU A 40 -0.27 -17.31 -3.76
C GLU A 40 -0.52 -18.39 -4.81
N ASP A 41 -1.24 -18.08 -5.89
CA ASP A 41 -1.40 -18.96 -7.06
C ASP A 41 -0.05 -19.30 -7.72
N PHE A 42 0.98 -18.47 -7.49
CA PHE A 42 2.36 -18.67 -7.93
C PHE A 42 3.28 -19.22 -6.82
N GLY A 43 2.74 -19.60 -5.66
CA GLY A 43 3.51 -20.05 -4.50
C GLY A 43 4.25 -18.92 -3.78
N VAL A 44 3.90 -17.65 -4.03
CA VAL A 44 4.45 -16.50 -3.33
C VAL A 44 3.48 -16.10 -2.21
N PRO A 45 3.91 -16.03 -0.93
CA PRO A 45 3.00 -15.62 0.15
C PRO A 45 2.40 -14.24 -0.10
N ALA A 46 1.11 -14.05 0.22
CA ALA A 46 0.40 -12.82 -0.12
C ALA A 46 1.10 -11.54 0.37
N TRP A 47 1.63 -11.54 1.60
CA TRP A 47 2.37 -10.38 2.13
C TRP A 47 3.64 -10.05 1.31
N VAL A 48 4.30 -11.07 0.74
CA VAL A 48 5.44 -10.87 -0.17
C VAL A 48 4.94 -10.28 -1.48
N GLY A 49 3.83 -10.78 -2.02
CA GLY A 49 3.15 -10.20 -3.18
C GLY A 49 2.80 -8.72 -2.97
N THR A 50 2.30 -8.35 -1.79
CA THR A 50 2.05 -6.97 -1.40
C THR A 50 3.33 -6.13 -1.43
N MET A 51 4.44 -6.64 -0.91
CA MET A 51 5.72 -5.92 -0.92
C MET A 51 6.32 -5.77 -2.33
N ILE A 52 6.04 -6.70 -3.24
CA ILE A 52 6.42 -6.55 -4.66
C ILE A 52 5.67 -5.35 -5.27
N ARG A 53 4.36 -5.21 -5.03
CA ARG A 53 3.58 -4.06 -5.49
C ARG A 53 4.05 -2.75 -4.83
N ALA A 54 4.39 -2.79 -3.55
CA ALA A 54 4.98 -1.66 -2.85
C ALA A 54 6.30 -1.23 -3.50
N ASN A 55 7.14 -2.18 -3.90
CA ASN A 55 8.39 -1.89 -4.58
C ASN A 55 8.18 -1.16 -5.92
N ASP A 56 7.12 -1.44 -6.67
CA ASP A 56 6.80 -0.68 -7.89
C ASP A 56 6.55 0.81 -7.60
N LYS A 57 5.96 1.13 -6.44
CA LYS A 57 5.77 2.52 -5.97
C LYS A 57 7.09 3.12 -5.48
N MET A 58 7.90 2.35 -4.76
CA MET A 58 9.24 2.77 -4.35
C MET A 58 10.14 3.11 -5.54
N ARG A 59 10.03 2.37 -6.66
CA ARG A 59 10.75 2.70 -7.90
C ARG A 59 10.35 4.06 -8.48
N ARG A 60 9.08 4.47 -8.34
CA ARG A 60 8.64 5.82 -8.74
C ARG A 60 9.26 6.89 -7.83
N VAL A 61 9.22 6.67 -6.51
CA VAL A 61 9.88 7.56 -5.53
C VAL A 61 11.37 7.72 -5.86
N GLN A 62 12.06 6.60 -6.16
CA GLN A 62 13.45 6.61 -6.58
C GLN A 62 13.64 7.40 -7.89
N SER A 63 12.77 7.21 -8.89
CA SER A 63 12.83 7.96 -10.14
C SER A 63 12.66 9.46 -9.92
N MET A 64 11.72 9.87 -9.08
CA MET A 64 11.52 11.28 -8.71
C MET A 64 12.77 11.86 -8.03
N ALA A 65 13.34 11.12 -7.07
CA ALA A 65 14.53 11.57 -6.35
C ALA A 65 15.76 11.74 -7.28
N LEU A 66 15.89 10.89 -8.30
CA LEU A 66 17.03 10.92 -9.22
C LEU A 66 16.86 11.89 -10.39
N LYS A 67 15.64 12.02 -10.94
CA LYS A 67 15.36 12.77 -12.17
C LYS A 67 14.66 14.10 -11.93
N GLY A 68 14.07 14.30 -10.76
CA GLY A 68 13.30 15.49 -10.41
C GLY A 68 11.91 15.59 -11.04
N SER A 69 11.42 14.55 -11.73
CA SER A 69 10.11 14.55 -12.37
C SER A 69 9.41 13.18 -12.34
N LEU A 70 8.07 13.23 -12.39
CA LEU A 70 7.15 12.09 -12.55
C LEU A 70 6.17 12.42 -13.69
N GLU A 71 5.83 11.42 -14.52
CA GLU A 71 4.96 11.64 -15.69
C GLU A 71 3.48 11.33 -15.42
N ASN A 72 3.17 10.39 -14.52
CA ASN A 72 1.82 9.79 -14.44
C ASN A 72 1.14 9.84 -13.07
N GLU A 73 1.90 9.80 -11.98
CA GLU A 73 1.37 9.74 -10.60
C GLU A 73 2.24 10.63 -9.71
N SER A 74 1.66 11.29 -8.71
CA SER A 74 2.41 12.20 -7.84
C SER A 74 3.32 11.45 -6.87
N LEU A 75 4.29 12.17 -6.29
CA LEU A 75 5.14 11.63 -5.23
C LEU A 75 4.31 11.28 -3.99
N GLU A 76 3.36 12.14 -3.63
CA GLU A 76 2.48 11.97 -2.48
C GLU A 76 1.62 10.71 -2.60
N ASP A 77 1.00 10.48 -3.76
CA ASP A 77 0.23 9.25 -4.04
C ASP A 77 1.10 8.00 -3.85
N SER A 78 2.36 8.04 -4.32
CA SER A 78 3.29 6.92 -4.17
C SER A 78 3.65 6.66 -2.71
N LEU A 79 3.81 7.70 -1.90
CA LEU A 79 4.10 7.59 -0.47
C LEU A 79 2.89 7.09 0.33
N MET A 80 1.69 7.59 0.01
CA MET A 80 0.44 7.12 0.62
C MET A 80 0.18 5.65 0.28
N ASP A 81 0.44 5.24 -0.96
CA ASP A 81 0.36 3.84 -1.38
C ASP A 81 1.34 2.95 -0.62
N LEU A 82 2.57 3.41 -0.39
CA LEU A 82 3.55 2.66 0.40
C LEU A 82 3.08 2.48 1.84
N ALA A 83 2.44 3.48 2.45
CA ALA A 83 1.84 3.35 3.78
C ALA A 83 0.71 2.31 3.78
N VAL A 84 -0.23 2.39 2.84
CA VAL A 84 -1.33 1.42 2.69
C VAL A 84 -0.79 0.00 2.47
N TYR A 85 0.14 -0.20 1.54
CA TYR A 85 0.72 -1.51 1.27
C TYR A 85 1.46 -2.09 2.48
N SER A 86 2.12 -1.25 3.28
CA SER A 86 2.77 -1.70 4.51
C SER A 86 1.76 -2.24 5.53
N LEU A 87 0.61 -1.56 5.69
CA LEU A 87 -0.47 -2.02 6.57
C LEU A 87 -1.12 -3.31 6.05
N ILE A 88 -1.38 -3.41 4.74
CA ILE A 88 -1.90 -4.64 4.12
C ILE A 88 -0.93 -5.81 4.34
N ALA A 89 0.38 -5.59 4.15
CA ALA A 89 1.38 -6.63 4.35
C ALA A 89 1.41 -7.12 5.80
N ILE A 90 1.26 -6.22 6.79
CA ILE A 90 1.14 -6.60 8.21
C ILE A 90 -0.07 -7.49 8.45
N ILE A 91 -1.23 -7.16 7.87
CA ILE A 91 -2.46 -7.95 8.03
C ILE A 91 -2.26 -9.36 7.45
N LEU A 92 -1.83 -9.46 6.19
CA LEU A 92 -1.61 -10.74 5.51
C LEU A 92 -0.53 -11.58 6.18
N TYR A 93 0.54 -10.94 6.67
CA TYR A 93 1.58 -11.63 7.42
C TYR A 93 1.03 -12.23 8.73
N ARG A 94 0.19 -11.49 9.46
CA ARG A 94 -0.43 -11.99 10.70
C ARG A 94 -1.42 -13.12 10.44
N GLU A 95 -2.21 -13.05 9.37
CA GLU A 95 -3.12 -14.14 8.99
C GLU A 95 -2.38 -15.44 8.69
N GLY A 96 -1.22 -15.37 8.02
CA GLY A 96 -0.44 -16.55 7.64
C GLY A 96 0.49 -17.10 8.73
N ASN A 97 0.67 -16.39 9.85
CA ASN A 97 1.58 -16.77 10.94
C ASN A 97 0.90 -16.77 12.33
N GLY A 98 -0.43 -16.83 12.36
CA GLY A 98 -1.23 -16.97 13.58
C GLY A 98 -1.50 -18.40 13.99
#